data_AF-A0A1T4TEQ8-F1
#
_entry.id   AF-A0A1T4TEQ8-F1
#
_cell.length_a   1.000
_cell.length_b   1.000
_cell.length_c   1.000
_cell.angle_alpha   90.00
_cell.angle_beta   90.00
_cell.angle_gamma   90.00
#
_symmetry.space_group_name_H-M   'P 1'
#
loop_
_entity.id
_entity.type
_entity.pdbx_description
1 polymer ?
#
loop_
_entity_poly.entity_id
_entity_poly.type
_entity_poly.pdbx_seq_one_letter_code
_entity_poly.pdbx_strand_id
1 'polypeptide(L)' 'MPKRLLDLAAGANVILRQLAAAEKNLDSFSPEDAGFLRVLEARNLITLSRQGDGSVVVRLSEDGRSLYDRGYLR' A
#
# COMPACT_ATOMS: atom_id res chain seq x y z
N MET A 1 -5.09 22.87 12.14
CA MET A 1 -5.59 21.96 11.08
C MET A 1 -4.58 20.83 10.89
N PRO A 2 -5.00 19.54 10.93
CA PRO A 2 -4.09 18.41 11.05
C PRO A 2 -3.50 18.05 9.66
N LYS A 3 -2.53 18.84 9.19
CA LYS A 3 -1.84 18.60 7.89
C LYS A 3 -1.32 17.15 7.77
N ARG A 4 -0.79 16.61 8.88
CA ARG A 4 -0.25 15.24 8.95
C ARG A 4 -1.26 14.14 8.58
N LEU A 5 -2.55 14.34 8.81
CA LEU A 5 -3.58 13.32 8.54
C LEU A 5 -3.98 13.31 7.06
N LEU A 6 -3.96 14.47 6.41
CA LEU A 6 -4.17 14.59 4.96
C LEU A 6 -2.96 14.07 4.18
N ASP A 7 -1.75 14.35 4.64
CA ASP A 7 -0.52 13.83 4.04
C ASP A 7 -0.46 12.29 4.15
N LEU A 8 -0.94 11.74 5.27
CA LEU A 8 -1.02 10.29 5.49
C LEU A 8 -2.02 9.61 4.54
N ALA A 9 -3.18 10.22 4.33
CA ALA A 9 -4.18 9.71 3.38
C ALA A 9 -3.69 9.80 1.93
N ALA A 10 -3.00 10.89 1.57
CA ALA A 10 -2.45 11.07 0.23
C ALA A 10 -1.35 10.04 -0.08
N GLY A 11 -0.38 9.84 0.83
CA GLY A 11 0.70 8.85 0.65
C GLY A 11 0.18 7.42 0.54
N ALA A 12 -0.74 7.03 1.44
CA ALA A 12 -1.37 5.72 1.40
C ALA A 12 -2.17 5.48 0.09
N ASN A 13 -2.90 6.49 -0.41
CA ASN A 13 -3.62 6.38 -1.67
C ASN A 13 -2.70 6.30 -2.89
N VAL A 14 -1.52 6.93 -2.84
CA VAL A 14 -0.51 6.77 -3.90
C VAL A 14 -0.01 5.32 -3.94
N ILE A 15 0.33 4.73 -2.79
CA ILE A 15 0.77 3.33 -2.72
C ILE A 15 -0.30 2.37 -3.22
N LEU A 16 -1.55 2.53 -2.79
CA LEU A 16 -2.67 1.70 -3.25
C LEU A 16 -2.86 1.79 -4.76
N ARG A 17 -2.74 2.99 -5.35
CA ARG A 17 -2.78 3.20 -6.80
C ARG A 17 -1.64 2.49 -7.52
N GLN A 18 -0.42 2.55 -6.97
CA GLN A 18 0.73 1.85 -7.55
C GLN A 18 0.54 0.32 -7.51
N LEU A 19 0.04 -0.21 -6.39
CA LEU A 19 -0.22 -1.63 -6.21
C LEU A 19 -1.43 -2.14 -7.00
N ALA A 20 -2.38 -1.27 -7.33
CA ALA A 20 -3.49 -1.60 -8.23
C ALA A 20 -3.02 -1.87 -9.66
N ALA A 21 -1.96 -1.18 -10.09
CA ALA A 21 -1.36 -1.36 -11.41
C ALA A 21 -0.49 -2.62 -11.48
N ALA A 22 0.36 -2.87 -10.46
CA ALA A 22 1.21 -4.04 -10.39
C ALA A 22 1.69 -4.31 -8.96
N GLU A 23 1.97 -5.58 -8.65
CA GLU A 23 2.72 -5.96 -7.44
C GLU A 23 4.12 -5.34 -7.47
N LYS A 24 4.66 -4.98 -6.31
CA LYS A 24 5.96 -4.32 -6.20
C LYS A 24 6.82 -4.96 -5.12
N ASN A 25 8.13 -4.99 -5.33
CA ASN A 25 9.04 -5.35 -4.25
C ASN A 25 9.04 -4.27 -3.15
N LEU A 26 9.17 -4.70 -1.90
CA LEU A 26 9.25 -3.83 -0.73
C LEU A 26 10.40 -2.82 -0.87
N ASP A 27 11.51 -3.25 -1.48
CA ASP A 27 12.68 -2.41 -1.74
C ASP A 27 12.44 -1.32 -2.80
N SER A 28 11.32 -1.39 -3.53
CA SER A 28 10.91 -0.34 -4.48
C SER A 28 10.21 0.84 -3.80
N PHE A 29 9.92 0.74 -2.50
CA PHE A 29 9.30 1.79 -1.71
C PHE A 29 10.35 2.60 -0.95
N SER A 30 10.15 3.91 -0.86
CA SER A 30 11.04 4.78 -0.11
C SER A 30 10.88 4.54 1.40
N PRO A 31 11.89 4.84 2.24
CA PRO A 31 11.76 4.69 3.70
C PRO A 31 10.59 5.48 4.31
N GLU A 32 10.21 6.60 3.69
CA GLU A 32 9.03 7.40 4.03
C GLU A 32 7.71 6.63 3.82
N ASP A 33 7.68 5.69 2.88
CA ASP A 33 6.51 4.87 2.59
C ASP A 33 6.32 3.73 3.61
N ALA A 34 7.36 3.37 4.37
CA ALA A 34 7.30 2.27 5.32
C ALA A 34 6.21 2.47 6.39
N GLY A 35 5.99 3.72 6.82
CA GLY A 35 4.90 4.07 7.73
C GLY A 35 3.52 3.82 7.12
N PHE A 36 3.34 4.17 5.85
CA PHE A 36 2.09 3.96 5.13
C PHE A 36 1.84 2.46 4.87
N LEU A 37 2.87 1.71 4.45
CA LEU A 37 2.78 0.27 4.24
C LEU A 37 2.33 -0.46 5.51
N ARG A 38 2.89 -0.11 6.68
CA ARG A 38 2.44 -0.67 7.97
C ARG A 38 0.96 -0.39 8.26
N VAL A 39 0.49 0.83 7.99
CA VAL A 39 -0.92 1.19 8.20
C VAL A 39 -1.84 0.44 7.25
N LEU A 40 -1.44 0.30 5.98
CA LEU A 40 -2.20 -0.42 4.96
C LEU A 40 -2.26 -1.92 5.26
N GLU A 41 -1.15 -2.51 5.68
CA GLU A 41 -1.07 -3.91 6.10
C GLU A 41 -1.95 -4.15 7.34
N ALA A 42 -1.85 -3.30 8.37
CA ALA A 42 -2.66 -3.40 9.58
C ALA A 42 -4.17 -3.26 9.32
N ARG A 43 -4.55 -2.66 8.18
CA ARG A 43 -5.93 -2.53 7.72
C ARG A 43 -6.35 -3.61 6.72
N ASN A 44 -5.52 -4.63 6.50
CA ASN A 44 -5.73 -5.68 5.51
C ASN A 44 -5.96 -5.14 4.10
N LEU A 45 -5.37 -4.00 3.72
CA LEU A 45 -5.50 -3.42 2.37
C LEU A 45 -4.39 -3.89 1.42
N ILE A 46 -3.29 -4.33 1.98
CA ILE A 46 -2.16 -4.91 1.25
C ILE A 46 -1.72 -6.20 1.95
N THR A 47 -0.95 -7.01 1.24
CA THR A 47 -0.33 -8.21 1.78
C THR A 47 1.13 -8.22 1.39
N LEU A 48 1.99 -8.65 2.33
CA LEU A 48 3.41 -8.84 2.10
C LEU A 48 3.70 -10.34 1.98
N SER A 49 4.35 -10.75 0.92
CA SER A 49 4.71 -12.14 0.65
C SER A 49 6.21 -12.26 0.43
N ARG A 50 6.89 -12.96 1.33
CA ARG A 50 8.31 -13.29 1.18
C ARG A 50 8.47 -14.39 0.13
N GLN A 51 9.32 -14.13 -0.85
CA GLN A 51 9.68 -15.05 -1.92
C GLN A 51 10.88 -15.93 -1.51
N GLY A 52 11.12 -17.01 -2.26
CA GLY A 52 12.20 -17.96 -1.99
C GLY A 52 13.62 -17.38 -2.10
N ASP A 53 13.77 -16.27 -2.82
CA ASP A 53 15.02 -15.51 -2.95
C ASP A 53 15.24 -14.50 -1.81
N GLY A 54 14.34 -14.44 -0.84
CA GLY A 54 14.37 -13.51 0.29
C GLY A 54 13.75 -12.14 0.00
N SER A 55 13.36 -11.85 -1.25
CA SER A 55 12.63 -10.63 -1.59
C SER A 55 11.24 -10.63 -0.95
N VAL A 56 10.71 -9.43 -0.68
CA VAL A 56 9.35 -9.27 -0.15
C VAL A 56 8.53 -8.54 -1.18
N VAL A 57 7.49 -9.20 -1.69
CA VAL A 57 6.55 -8.61 -2.65
C VAL A 57 5.35 -8.07 -1.89
N VAL A 58 5.00 -6.82 -2.18
CA VAL A 58 3.82 -6.12 -1.70
C VAL A 58 2.76 -6.16 -2.81
N ARG A 59 1.55 -6.56 -2.45
CA ARG A 59 0.39 -6.58 -3.36
C ARG A 59 -0.86 -6.06 -2.66
N LEU A 60 -1.87 -5.64 -3.42
CA LEU A 60 -3.19 -5.40 -2.85
C LEU A 60 -3.76 -6.70 -2.30
N SER A 61 -4.43 -6.60 -1.16
CA SER A 61 -5.31 -7.67 -0.70
C SER A 61 -6.61 -7.66 -1.50
N GLU A 62 -7.45 -8.69 -1.31
CA GLU A 62 -8.79 -8.73 -1.90
C GLU A 62 -9.64 -7.51 -1.46
N ASP A 63 -9.58 -7.14 -0.17
CA ASP A 63 -10.27 -5.98 0.37
C ASP A 63 -9.74 -4.66 -0.21
N GLY A 64 -8.42 -4.51 -0.28
CA GLY A 64 -7.78 -3.33 -0.87
C GLY A 64 -8.13 -3.17 -2.35
N ARG A 65 -8.20 -4.28 -3.09
CA ARG A 65 -8.63 -4.31 -4.48
C ARG A 65 -10.10 -3.92 -4.63
N SER A 66 -10.98 -4.48 -3.80
CA SER A 66 -12.41 -4.15 -3.80
C SER A 66 -12.66 -2.66 -3.52
N LEU A 67 -11.96 -2.07 -2.55
CA LEU A 67 -12.07 -0.64 -2.25
C LEU A 67 -11.53 0.24 -3.39
N TYR A 68 -10.47 -0.21 -4.05
CA TYR A 68 -9.91 0.48 -5.21
C TYR A 68 -10.89 0.48 -6.39
N ASP A 69 -11.43 -0.69 -6.73
CA ASP A 69 -12.33 -0.87 -7.88
C ASP A 69 -13.66 -0.14 -7.68
N ARG A 70 -14.16 -0.06 -6.43
CA ARG A 70 -15.34 0.75 -6.06
C ARG A 70 -15.10 2.27 -6.12
N GLY A 71 -13.86 2.71 -6.37
CA GLY A 71 -13.51 4.12 -6.49
C GLY A 71 -13.34 4.86 -5.17
N TYR A 72 -13.32 4.17 -4.03
CA TYR A 72 -13.05 4.80 -2.72
C TYR A 72 -11.61 5.26 -2.56
N LEU A 73 -10.71 4.82 -3.45
CA LEU A 73 -9.28 5.12 -3.43
C LEU A 73 -8.81 5.90 -4.70
N ARG A 74 -9.75 6.42 -5.50
CA ARG A 74 -9.44 7.22 -6.71
C ARG A 74 -9.04 8.66 -6.37
#